data_AF-L7QW15-F1
#
_entry.id   AF-L7QW15-F1
#
_cell.length_a   1.000
_cell.length_b   1.000
_cell.length_c   1.000
_cell.angle_alpha   90.00
_cell.angle_beta   90.00
_cell.angle_gamma   90.00
#
_symmetry.space_group_name_H-M   'P 1'
#
loop_
_entity.id
_entity.type
_entity.pdbx_description
1 polymer ?
#
loop_
_entity_poly.entity_id
_entity_poly.type
_entity_poly.pdbx_seq_one_letter_code
_entity_poly.pdbx_strand_id
1 'polypeptide(L)'
;LICEAYQLMKDVLGMDQGEMSRVFEEWNKTELDSFLIEITRDILNFKDSDGKYLLPKIRDCAGQKGTGKWTAVSALDYGVPVTLIGEAVFARYLSSLKDERVKASGVLAGASGKFAGDKKAFLEHLRKALYASKIISYAQGFMLLREAAKVHKWTVNYGSIALMWRGGCIIRSVFLGNIKDAFTKNPQLSNLLLDPYFTKHIGASQESLRQVVAQSALSGVPAPAFGAALAFYDGYRSGVLPANLLQAQR
;
A
#
# COMPACT_ATOMS: atom_id res chain seq x y z
N LEU A 1 1.55 -2.28 -2.48
CA LEU A 1 0.48 -2.86 -1.63
C LEU A 1 -0.14 -4.14 -2.20
N ILE A 2 -1.09 -4.09 -3.16
CA ILE A 2 -1.72 -5.34 -3.68
C ILE A 2 -0.66 -6.28 -4.30
N CYS A 3 0.28 -5.76 -5.09
CA CYS A 3 1.37 -6.56 -5.64
C CYS A 3 2.28 -7.18 -4.57
N GLU A 4 2.50 -6.48 -3.45
CA GLU A 4 3.31 -7.01 -2.33
C GLU A 4 2.55 -8.13 -1.62
N ALA A 5 1.23 -7.98 -1.43
CA ALA A 5 0.40 -9.05 -0.89
C ALA A 5 0.41 -10.28 -1.81
N TYR A 6 0.24 -10.08 -3.12
CA TYR A 6 0.39 -11.15 -4.12
C TYR A 6 1.75 -11.85 -4.02
N GLN A 7 2.85 -11.08 -3.95
CA GLN A 7 4.18 -11.68 -3.90
C GLN A 7 4.41 -12.46 -2.60
N LEU A 8 3.92 -11.97 -1.46
CA LEU A 8 4.00 -12.69 -0.19
C LEU A 8 3.15 -13.97 -0.19
N MET A 9 1.95 -13.95 -0.77
CA MET A 9 1.15 -15.18 -0.94
C MET A 9 1.90 -16.22 -1.79
N LYS A 10 2.53 -15.79 -2.87
CA LYS A 10 3.26 -16.68 -3.76
C LYS A 10 4.57 -17.19 -3.15
N ASP A 11 5.45 -16.28 -2.74
CA ASP A 11 6.84 -16.60 -2.41
C ASP A 11 7.02 -17.02 -0.93
N VAL A 12 6.13 -16.58 -0.03
CA VAL A 12 6.17 -16.95 1.40
C VAL A 12 5.19 -18.07 1.72
N LEU A 13 3.94 -17.97 1.24
CA LEU A 13 2.91 -19.00 1.52
C LEU A 13 2.91 -20.15 0.51
N GLY A 14 3.56 -19.99 -0.65
CA GLY A 14 3.59 -21.01 -1.70
C GLY A 14 2.23 -21.25 -2.35
N MET A 15 1.36 -20.24 -2.37
CA MET A 15 0.00 -20.36 -2.91
C MET A 15 0.01 -20.36 -4.44
N ASP A 16 -0.87 -21.16 -5.02
CA ASP A 16 -1.13 -21.13 -6.46
C ASP A 16 -2.09 -19.97 -6.85
N GLN A 17 -2.22 -19.70 -8.15
CA GLN A 17 -3.06 -18.59 -8.63
C GLN A 17 -4.55 -18.78 -8.37
N GLY A 18 -5.05 -20.02 -8.40
CA GLY A 18 -6.45 -20.30 -8.09
C GLY A 18 -6.75 -20.07 -6.60
N GLU A 19 -5.85 -20.47 -5.71
CA GLU A 19 -5.92 -20.17 -4.28
C GLU A 19 -5.87 -18.67 -4.03
N MET A 20 -4.92 -17.95 -4.64
CA MET A 20 -4.83 -16.49 -4.50
C MET A 20 -6.09 -15.79 -5.03
N SER A 21 -6.64 -16.23 -6.16
CA SER A 21 -7.89 -15.69 -6.71
C SER A 21 -9.04 -15.82 -5.70
N ARG A 22 -9.23 -17.00 -5.10
CA ARG A 22 -10.27 -17.22 -4.08
C ARG A 22 -10.09 -16.31 -2.87
N VAL A 23 -8.85 -16.11 -2.41
CA VAL A 23 -8.56 -15.18 -1.32
C VAL A 23 -8.93 -13.74 -1.68
N PHE A 24 -8.57 -13.26 -2.87
CA PHE A 24 -8.96 -11.91 -3.30
C PHE A 24 -10.48 -11.78 -3.47
N GLU A 25 -11.19 -12.85 -3.86
CA GLU A 25 -12.65 -12.87 -3.86
C GLU A 25 -13.23 -12.72 -2.44
N GLU A 26 -12.68 -13.44 -1.46
CA GLU A 26 -13.07 -13.32 -0.05
C GLU A 26 -12.76 -11.92 0.48
N TRP A 27 -11.57 -11.38 0.21
CA TRP A 27 -11.19 -10.03 0.62
C TRP A 27 -12.11 -8.96 0.02
N ASN A 28 -12.61 -9.17 -1.20
CA ASN A 28 -13.56 -8.25 -1.82
C ASN A 28 -14.95 -8.24 -1.16
N LYS A 29 -15.22 -9.14 -0.21
CA LYS A 29 -16.45 -9.18 0.60
C LYS A 29 -16.27 -8.54 1.99
N THR A 30 -15.14 -7.88 2.22
CA THR A 30 -14.74 -7.27 3.51
C THR A 30 -14.52 -5.76 3.39
N GLU A 31 -13.82 -5.14 4.35
CA GLU A 31 -13.39 -3.73 4.28
C GLU A 31 -12.44 -3.41 3.12
N LEU A 32 -11.90 -4.44 2.46
CA LEU A 32 -11.08 -4.32 1.26
C LEU A 32 -11.88 -4.24 -0.04
N ASP A 33 -13.22 -4.35 -0.01
CA ASP A 33 -14.08 -4.21 -1.19
C ASP A 33 -13.72 -2.98 -2.01
N SER A 34 -13.18 -3.23 -3.21
CA SER A 34 -12.69 -2.21 -4.12
C SER A 34 -12.51 -2.77 -5.52
N PHE A 35 -12.63 -1.87 -6.50
CA PHE A 35 -12.42 -2.25 -7.91
C PHE A 35 -11.05 -2.90 -8.16
N LEU A 36 -10.00 -2.43 -7.50
CA LEU A 36 -8.66 -3.01 -7.67
C LEU A 36 -8.52 -4.43 -7.09
N ILE A 37 -9.24 -4.73 -6.00
CA ILE A 37 -9.27 -6.08 -5.42
C ILE A 37 -10.10 -7.01 -6.30
N GLU A 38 -11.26 -6.54 -6.77
CA GLU A 38 -12.14 -7.23 -7.72
C GLU A 38 -11.39 -7.66 -8.99
N ILE A 39 -10.73 -6.73 -9.70
CA ILE A 39 -10.02 -7.09 -10.93
C ILE A 39 -8.77 -7.94 -10.64
N THR A 40 -8.19 -7.86 -9.44
CA THR A 40 -7.05 -8.71 -9.06
C THR A 40 -7.47 -10.18 -8.98
N ARG A 41 -8.64 -10.48 -8.41
CA ARG A 41 -9.26 -11.81 -8.47
C ARG A 41 -9.38 -12.28 -9.92
N ASP A 42 -9.96 -11.45 -10.79
CA ASP A 42 -10.20 -11.84 -12.18
C ASP A 42 -8.90 -12.07 -12.97
N ILE A 43 -7.90 -11.21 -12.76
CA ILE A 43 -6.57 -11.34 -13.37
C ILE A 43 -5.89 -12.64 -12.95
N LEU A 44 -5.94 -12.99 -11.67
CA LEU A 44 -5.35 -14.24 -11.15
C LEU A 44 -6.04 -15.49 -11.71
N ASN A 45 -7.34 -15.40 -12.00
CA ASN A 45 -8.11 -16.51 -12.55
C ASN A 45 -8.06 -16.60 -14.08
N PHE A 46 -7.55 -15.58 -14.78
CA PHE A 46 -7.57 -15.53 -16.23
C PHE A 46 -6.58 -16.51 -16.86
N LYS A 47 -7.10 -17.37 -17.75
CA LYS A 47 -6.32 -18.34 -18.54
C LYS A 47 -6.25 -17.90 -19.99
N ASP A 48 -5.07 -18.10 -20.57
CA ASP A 48 -4.79 -17.88 -21.99
C ASP A 48 -5.30 -19.06 -22.83
N SER A 49 -5.21 -18.94 -24.16
CA SER A 49 -5.61 -19.93 -25.17
C SER A 49 -4.99 -21.32 -24.99
N ASP A 50 -3.83 -21.42 -24.33
CA ASP A 50 -3.16 -22.69 -24.00
C ASP A 50 -3.65 -23.33 -22.68
N GLY A 51 -4.68 -22.75 -22.05
CA GLY A 51 -5.25 -23.21 -20.79
C GLY A 51 -4.41 -22.89 -19.54
N LYS A 52 -3.27 -22.21 -19.69
CA LYS A 52 -2.41 -21.77 -18.56
C LYS A 52 -2.77 -20.35 -18.15
N TYR A 53 -2.53 -20.02 -16.88
CA TYR A 53 -2.75 -18.66 -16.39
C TYR A 53 -1.90 -17.63 -17.15
N LEU A 54 -2.51 -16.49 -17.48
CA LEU A 54 -1.85 -15.44 -18.25
C LEU A 54 -0.83 -14.64 -17.43
N LEU A 55 -1.14 -14.34 -16.16
CA LEU A 55 -0.35 -13.42 -15.33
C LEU A 55 1.16 -13.74 -15.30
N PRO A 56 1.63 -15.00 -15.14
CA PRO A 56 3.06 -15.32 -15.15
C PRO A 56 3.76 -15.09 -16.50
N LYS A 57 3.00 -14.99 -17.60
CA LYS A 57 3.53 -14.72 -18.94
C LYS A 57 3.70 -13.22 -19.20
N ILE A 58 3.10 -12.37 -18.38
CA ILE A 58 3.20 -10.91 -18.52
C ILE A 58 4.58 -10.47 -18.03
N ARG A 59 5.28 -9.67 -18.86
CA ARG A 59 6.58 -9.10 -18.51
C ARG A 59 6.46 -8.20 -17.28
N ASP A 60 7.30 -8.43 -16.27
CA ASP A 60 7.34 -7.70 -14.99
C ASP A 60 8.05 -6.34 -15.10
N CYS A 61 7.65 -5.52 -16.09
CA CYS A 61 8.15 -4.17 -16.30
C CYS A 61 6.97 -3.19 -16.31
N ALA A 62 6.73 -2.52 -15.18
CA ALA A 62 5.59 -1.62 -15.03
C ALA A 62 5.84 -0.27 -15.73
N GLY A 63 5.04 0.03 -16.75
CA GLY A 63 4.98 1.37 -17.35
C GLY A 63 4.33 2.41 -16.44
N GLN A 64 4.53 3.70 -16.74
CA GLN A 64 3.84 4.81 -16.09
C GLN A 64 3.72 6.03 -17.00
N LYS A 65 2.71 6.87 -16.76
CA LYS A 65 2.44 8.10 -17.53
C LYS A 65 2.74 9.40 -16.77
N GLY A 66 3.50 9.32 -15.67
CA GLY A 66 4.03 10.50 -14.96
C GLY A 66 3.24 10.97 -13.73
N THR A 67 1.94 10.73 -13.62
CA THR A 67 1.13 11.27 -12.50
C THR A 67 1.60 10.80 -11.11
N GLY A 68 2.08 9.57 -10.98
CA GLY A 68 2.70 9.10 -9.73
C GLY A 68 3.96 9.88 -9.36
N LYS A 69 4.85 10.11 -10.34
CA LYS A 69 6.04 10.96 -10.18
C LYS A 69 5.66 12.37 -9.77
N TRP A 70 4.66 12.97 -10.42
CA TRP A 70 4.22 14.33 -10.08
C TRP A 70 3.73 14.43 -8.64
N THR A 71 2.96 13.46 -8.15
CA THR A 71 2.54 13.43 -6.74
C THR A 71 3.75 13.34 -5.79
N ALA A 72 4.75 12.51 -6.10
CA ALA A 72 5.97 12.40 -5.30
C ALA A 72 6.80 13.69 -5.31
N VAL A 73 6.91 14.36 -6.46
CA VAL A 73 7.59 15.66 -6.58
C VAL A 73 6.84 16.73 -5.77
N SER A 74 5.52 16.85 -5.93
CA SER A 74 4.73 17.78 -5.13
C SER A 74 4.84 17.53 -3.63
N ALA A 75 4.96 16.27 -3.21
CA ALA A 75 5.17 15.94 -1.80
C ALA A 75 6.51 16.47 -1.28
N LEU A 76 7.57 16.39 -2.08
CA LEU A 76 8.88 16.97 -1.76
C LEU A 76 8.81 18.51 -1.74
N ASP A 77 8.20 19.12 -2.76
CA ASP A 77 8.08 20.58 -2.87
C ASP A 77 7.30 21.19 -1.69
N TYR A 78 6.25 20.51 -1.21
CA TYR A 78 5.46 20.96 -0.06
C TYR A 78 5.97 20.45 1.29
N GLY A 79 7.06 19.68 1.34
CA GLY A 79 7.60 19.13 2.59
C GLY A 79 6.65 18.14 3.30
N VAL A 80 5.85 17.38 2.56
CA VAL A 80 4.87 16.42 3.09
C VAL A 80 5.37 14.97 2.91
N PRO A 81 5.42 14.15 3.97
CA PRO A 81 5.92 12.78 3.90
C PRO A 81 4.93 11.80 3.24
N VAL A 82 4.81 11.82 1.91
CA VAL A 82 3.99 10.88 1.13
C VAL A 82 4.81 9.65 0.72
N THR A 83 5.26 8.90 1.72
CA THR A 83 6.23 7.80 1.56
C THR A 83 5.69 6.63 0.75
N LEU A 84 4.44 6.19 0.95
CA LEU A 84 3.93 4.98 0.27
C LEU A 84 3.76 5.18 -1.24
N ILE A 85 3.29 6.36 -1.66
CA ILE A 85 3.16 6.68 -3.08
C ILE A 85 4.54 6.84 -3.71
N GLY A 86 5.49 7.45 -2.99
CA GLY A 86 6.90 7.51 -3.41
C GLY A 86 7.50 6.12 -3.66
N GLU A 87 7.38 5.21 -2.68
CA GLU A 87 7.84 3.83 -2.82
C GLU A 87 7.12 3.07 -3.95
N ALA A 88 5.83 3.32 -4.15
CA ALA A 88 5.11 2.73 -5.28
C ALA A 88 5.62 3.22 -6.64
N VAL A 89 6.12 4.46 -6.74
CA VAL A 89 6.78 4.99 -7.94
C VAL A 89 8.15 4.35 -8.12
N PHE A 90 8.97 4.28 -7.08
CA PHE A 90 10.30 3.67 -7.16
C PHE A 90 10.23 2.16 -7.45
N ALA A 91 9.26 1.44 -6.90
CA ALA A 91 9.04 0.03 -7.23
C ALA A 91 8.77 -0.18 -8.74
N ARG A 92 8.08 0.76 -9.41
CA ARG A 92 7.90 0.70 -10.87
C ARG A 92 9.23 0.91 -11.59
N TYR A 93 10.02 1.90 -11.19
CA TYR A 93 11.35 2.14 -11.79
C TYR A 93 12.26 0.93 -11.63
N LEU A 94 12.30 0.35 -10.44
CA LEU A 94 13.06 -0.88 -10.17
C LEU A 94 12.59 -2.05 -11.06
N SER A 95 11.28 -2.18 -11.28
CA SER A 95 10.75 -3.21 -12.20
C SER A 95 11.21 -3.02 -13.65
N SER A 96 11.44 -1.77 -14.09
CA SER A 96 11.93 -1.46 -15.44
C SER A 96 13.40 -1.81 -15.66
N LEU A 97 14.20 -1.90 -14.58
CA LEU A 97 15.60 -2.35 -14.62
C LEU A 97 15.71 -3.88 -14.76
N LYS A 98 14.94 -4.48 -15.68
CA LYS A 98 14.76 -5.94 -15.77
C LYS A 98 16.07 -6.68 -16.01
N ASP A 99 16.86 -6.23 -16.98
CA ASP A 99 18.09 -6.92 -17.37
C ASP A 99 19.14 -6.85 -16.25
N GLU A 100 19.22 -5.70 -15.57
CA GLU A 100 20.04 -5.54 -14.38
C GLU A 100 19.59 -6.46 -13.24
N ARG A 101 18.28 -6.54 -12.96
CA ARG A 101 17.73 -7.45 -11.93
C ARG A 101 18.00 -8.92 -12.25
N VAL A 102 17.86 -9.33 -13.51
CA VAL A 102 18.18 -10.70 -13.94
C VAL A 102 19.66 -11.00 -13.69
N LYS A 103 20.56 -10.11 -14.13
CA LYS A 103 21.99 -10.26 -13.85
C LYS A 103 22.29 -10.30 -12.34
N ALA A 104 21.71 -9.40 -11.56
CA ALA A 104 21.91 -9.33 -10.11
C ALA A 104 21.44 -10.60 -9.40
N SER A 105 20.34 -11.22 -9.84
CA SER A 105 19.81 -12.46 -9.25
C SER A 105 20.76 -13.67 -9.37
N GLY A 106 21.69 -13.66 -10.33
CA GLY A 106 22.72 -14.70 -10.46
C GLY A 106 23.97 -14.47 -9.61
N VAL A 107 24.09 -13.31 -8.95
CA VAL A 107 25.30 -12.89 -8.23
C VAL A 107 25.03 -12.61 -6.76
N LEU A 108 23.90 -11.95 -6.44
CA LEU A 108 23.56 -11.55 -5.09
C LEU A 108 22.83 -12.68 -4.36
N ALA A 109 23.35 -13.05 -3.19
CA ALA A 109 22.69 -14.03 -2.32
C ALA A 109 21.38 -13.46 -1.74
N GLY A 110 20.36 -14.33 -1.64
CA GLY A 110 19.08 -14.02 -1.02
C GLY A 110 18.91 -14.71 0.32
N ALA A 111 17.79 -14.43 0.99
CA ALA A 111 17.38 -15.19 2.18
C ALA A 111 17.10 -16.66 1.82
N SER A 112 17.55 -17.58 2.67
CA SER A 112 17.35 -19.03 2.51
C SER A 112 16.23 -19.60 3.40
N GLY A 113 15.71 -18.79 4.32
CA GLY A 113 14.69 -19.20 5.28
C GLY A 113 13.33 -19.39 4.62
N LYS A 114 12.79 -20.62 4.72
CA LYS A 114 11.39 -20.89 4.38
C LYS A 114 10.49 -20.50 5.54
N PHE A 115 9.32 -19.95 5.23
CA PHE A 115 8.30 -19.71 6.25
C PHE A 115 7.77 -21.03 6.79
N ALA A 116 7.85 -21.19 8.12
CA ALA A 116 7.42 -22.39 8.84
C ALA A 116 6.22 -22.15 9.76
N GLY A 117 5.63 -20.94 9.73
CA GLY A 117 4.48 -20.60 10.55
C GLY A 117 3.15 -21.08 9.95
N ASP A 118 2.05 -20.76 10.65
CA ASP A 118 0.69 -21.03 10.18
C ASP A 118 0.37 -20.12 8.98
N LYS A 119 0.21 -20.74 7.81
CA LYS A 119 -0.13 -20.05 6.55
C LYS A 119 -1.45 -19.29 6.62
N LYS A 120 -2.47 -19.85 7.27
CA LYS A 120 -3.80 -19.23 7.39
C LYS A 120 -3.74 -18.03 8.31
N ALA A 121 -3.02 -18.14 9.43
CA ALA A 121 -2.79 -17.02 10.33
C ALA A 121 -2.02 -15.89 9.64
N PHE A 122 -0.96 -16.21 8.89
CA PHE A 122 -0.19 -15.22 8.15
C PHE A 122 -1.01 -14.56 7.02
N LEU A 123 -1.89 -15.31 6.36
CA LEU A 123 -2.79 -14.77 5.34
C LEU A 123 -3.75 -13.72 5.93
N GLU A 124 -4.25 -13.94 7.14
CA GLU A 124 -5.06 -12.94 7.85
C GLU A 124 -4.23 -11.73 8.30
N HIS A 125 -2.97 -11.95 8.72
CA HIS A 125 -2.05 -10.83 8.94
C HIS A 125 -1.86 -10.01 7.66
N LEU A 126 -1.71 -10.65 6.52
CA LEU A 126 -1.54 -9.99 5.23
C LEU A 126 -2.76 -9.16 4.83
N ARG A 127 -3.97 -9.67 5.04
CA ARG A 127 -5.22 -8.95 4.81
C ARG A 127 -5.30 -7.66 5.65
N LYS A 128 -5.03 -7.79 6.96
CA LYS A 128 -5.03 -6.66 7.90
C LYS A 128 -3.92 -5.65 7.59
N ALA A 129 -2.73 -6.11 7.23
CA ALA A 129 -1.60 -5.25 6.84
C ALA A 129 -1.92 -4.46 5.57
N LEU A 130 -2.56 -5.10 4.58
CA LEU A 130 -3.05 -4.44 3.37
C LEU A 130 -4.04 -3.32 3.70
N TYR A 131 -4.99 -3.59 4.59
CA TYR A 131 -5.96 -2.59 5.00
C TYR A 131 -5.33 -1.43 5.78
N ALA A 132 -4.47 -1.72 6.77
CA ALA A 132 -3.75 -0.70 7.52
C ALA A 132 -2.91 0.21 6.63
N SER A 133 -2.20 -0.38 5.66
CA SER A 133 -1.35 0.37 4.74
C SER A 133 -2.16 1.18 3.74
N LYS A 134 -3.34 0.70 3.34
CA LYS A 134 -4.31 1.50 2.58
C LYS A 134 -4.71 2.74 3.38
N ILE A 135 -5.10 2.60 4.65
CA ILE A 135 -5.44 3.73 5.53
C ILE A 135 -4.30 4.75 5.58
N ILE A 136 -3.07 4.28 5.84
CA ILE A 136 -1.89 5.15 5.95
C ILE A 136 -1.59 5.86 4.62
N SER A 137 -1.72 5.17 3.49
CA SER A 137 -1.53 5.78 2.17
C SER A 137 -2.52 6.92 1.90
N TYR A 138 -3.79 6.72 2.26
CA TYR A 138 -4.81 7.75 2.12
C TYR A 138 -4.58 8.91 3.10
N ALA A 139 -4.19 8.63 4.34
CA ALA A 139 -3.82 9.65 5.32
C ALA A 139 -2.74 10.60 4.75
N GLN A 140 -1.68 10.04 4.17
CA GLN A 140 -0.62 10.82 3.52
C GLN A 140 -1.14 11.63 2.32
N GLY A 141 -1.98 11.04 1.48
CA GLY A 141 -2.58 11.75 0.34
C GLY A 141 -3.44 12.95 0.76
N PHE A 142 -4.26 12.80 1.80
CA PHE A 142 -5.07 13.90 2.33
C PHE A 142 -4.22 14.95 3.07
N MET A 143 -3.09 14.56 3.70
CA MET A 143 -2.11 15.52 4.21
C MET A 143 -1.55 16.39 3.08
N LEU A 144 -1.20 15.79 1.94
CA LEU A 144 -0.69 16.50 0.77
C LEU A 144 -1.73 17.46 0.18
N LEU A 145 -2.97 16.99 -0.01
CA LEU A 145 -4.07 17.84 -0.48
C LEU A 145 -4.27 19.06 0.43
N ARG A 146 -4.19 18.86 1.75
CA ARG A 146 -4.33 19.94 2.73
C ARG A 146 -3.20 20.95 2.64
N GLU A 147 -1.96 20.50 2.50
CA GLU A 147 -0.83 21.43 2.37
C GLU A 147 -0.88 22.20 1.06
N ALA A 148 -1.20 21.53 -0.06
CA ALA A 148 -1.42 22.17 -1.35
C ALA A 148 -2.55 23.21 -1.27
N ALA A 149 -3.66 22.91 -0.60
CA ALA A 149 -4.77 23.85 -0.42
C ALA A 149 -4.34 25.12 0.32
N LYS A 150 -3.47 25.02 1.33
CA LYS A 150 -2.91 26.20 2.01
C LYS A 150 -2.04 27.03 1.08
N VAL A 151 -1.06 26.40 0.41
CA VAL A 151 -0.11 27.08 -0.49
C VAL A 151 -0.84 27.82 -1.61
N HIS A 152 -1.85 27.18 -2.21
CA HIS A 152 -2.62 27.73 -3.33
C HIS A 152 -3.86 28.53 -2.90
N LYS A 153 -4.09 28.68 -1.59
CA LYS A 153 -5.27 29.36 -1.02
C LYS A 153 -6.60 28.82 -1.55
N TRP A 154 -6.69 27.51 -1.75
CA TRP A 154 -7.91 26.85 -2.19
C TRP A 154 -8.82 26.51 -1.01
N THR A 155 -10.11 26.80 -1.17
CA THR A 155 -11.13 26.29 -0.27
C THR A 155 -11.54 24.89 -0.73
N VAL A 156 -10.98 23.86 -0.08
CA VAL A 156 -11.18 22.46 -0.47
C VAL A 156 -12.14 21.77 0.49
N ASN A 157 -13.15 21.09 -0.05
CA ASN A 157 -14.00 20.16 0.70
C ASN A 157 -13.50 18.72 0.52
N TYR A 158 -12.71 18.24 1.49
CA TYR A 158 -12.13 16.89 1.47
C TYR A 158 -13.19 15.78 1.49
N GLY A 159 -14.32 16.00 2.16
CA GLY A 159 -15.46 15.08 2.18
C GLY A 159 -16.08 14.92 0.79
N SER A 160 -16.26 16.02 0.06
CA SER A 160 -16.75 16.01 -1.33
C SER A 160 -15.75 15.35 -2.29
N ILE A 161 -14.44 15.56 -2.12
CA ILE A 161 -13.42 14.84 -2.91
C ILE A 161 -13.57 13.33 -2.70
N ALA A 162 -13.63 12.87 -1.44
CA ALA A 162 -13.80 11.45 -1.12
C ALA A 162 -15.12 10.89 -1.67
N LEU A 163 -16.21 11.67 -1.62
CA LEU A 163 -17.51 11.30 -2.19
C LEU A 163 -17.41 11.06 -3.70
N MET A 164 -16.79 11.98 -4.44
CA MET A 164 -16.65 11.87 -5.89
C MET A 164 -15.84 10.65 -6.31
N TRP A 165 -14.89 10.20 -5.49
CA TRP A 165 -14.10 9.01 -5.77
C TRP A 165 -14.82 7.70 -5.49
N ARG A 166 -15.99 7.70 -4.83
CA ARG A 166 -16.73 6.46 -4.53
C ARG A 166 -17.21 5.72 -5.78
N GLY A 167 -17.34 6.40 -6.92
CA GLY A 167 -17.81 5.83 -8.18
C GLY A 167 -16.98 6.33 -9.36
N GLY A 168 -16.98 5.56 -10.47
CA GLY A 168 -16.34 5.93 -11.74
C GLY A 168 -14.81 5.83 -11.76
N CYS A 169 -14.11 6.26 -10.70
CA CYS A 169 -12.64 6.25 -10.67
C CYS A 169 -12.04 4.87 -10.35
N ILE A 170 -10.74 4.70 -10.63
CA ILE A 170 -10.01 3.43 -10.42
C ILE A 170 -9.88 3.06 -8.94
N ILE A 171 -9.84 4.05 -8.04
CA ILE A 171 -9.68 3.83 -6.60
C ILE A 171 -11.01 3.61 -5.87
N ARG A 172 -12.13 3.50 -6.62
CA ARG A 172 -13.47 3.34 -6.04
C ARG A 172 -13.53 2.14 -5.10
N SER A 173 -14.08 2.38 -3.91
CA SER A 173 -14.18 1.38 -2.84
C SER A 173 -15.13 1.83 -1.74
N VAL A 174 -15.65 0.89 -0.95
CA VAL A 174 -16.45 1.19 0.25
C VAL A 174 -15.68 2.07 1.24
N PHE A 175 -14.36 1.93 1.24
CA PHE A 175 -13.42 2.71 2.05
C PHE A 175 -13.58 4.23 1.92
N LEU A 176 -13.93 4.73 0.73
CA LEU A 176 -14.09 6.17 0.49
C LEU A 176 -15.33 6.76 1.17
N GLY A 177 -16.34 5.93 1.47
CA GLY A 177 -17.46 6.32 2.33
C GLY A 177 -16.99 6.70 3.73
N ASN A 178 -16.10 5.89 4.31
CA ASN A 178 -15.55 6.14 5.64
C ASN A 178 -14.72 7.44 5.69
N ILE A 179 -13.94 7.74 4.65
CA ILE A 179 -13.19 9.00 4.56
C ILE A 179 -14.14 10.20 4.49
N LYS A 180 -15.18 10.11 3.65
CA LYS A 180 -16.19 11.17 3.54
C LYS A 180 -16.89 11.40 4.88
N ASP A 181 -17.25 10.35 5.60
CA ASP A 181 -17.90 10.48 6.90
C ASP A 181 -16.95 11.07 7.96
N ALA A 182 -15.66 10.74 7.94
CA ALA A 182 -14.66 11.36 8.82
C ALA A 182 -14.55 12.88 8.61
N PHE A 183 -14.45 13.34 7.35
CA PHE A 183 -14.43 14.77 7.05
C PHE A 183 -15.80 15.46 7.22
N THR A 184 -16.91 14.71 7.16
CA THR A 184 -18.23 15.25 7.51
C THR A 184 -18.32 15.56 9.00
N LYS A 185 -17.80 14.65 9.85
CA LYS A 185 -17.76 14.85 11.31
C LYS A 185 -16.77 15.94 11.72
N ASN A 186 -15.61 16.00 11.08
CA ASN A 186 -14.60 17.01 11.32
C ASN A 186 -14.00 17.53 9.99
N PRO A 187 -14.53 18.63 9.44
CA PRO A 187 -14.01 19.23 8.20
C PRO A 187 -12.55 19.69 8.28
N GLN A 188 -12.05 19.94 9.50
CA GLN A 188 -10.68 20.38 9.78
C GLN A 188 -9.78 19.25 10.28
N LEU A 189 -10.17 17.99 10.05
CA LEU A 189 -9.40 16.81 10.45
C LEU A 189 -7.98 16.90 9.90
N SER A 190 -7.01 16.88 10.81
CA SER A 190 -5.61 17.10 10.45
C SER A 190 -4.97 15.88 9.78
N ASN A 191 -5.42 14.69 10.14
CA ASN A 191 -4.98 13.42 9.60
C ASN A 191 -6.08 12.36 9.79
N LEU A 192 -6.32 11.53 8.78
CA LEU A 192 -7.31 10.44 8.85
C LEU A 192 -7.05 9.48 10.00
N LEU A 193 -5.79 9.25 10.39
CA LEU A 193 -5.41 8.39 11.51
C LEU A 193 -5.94 8.86 12.88
N LEU A 194 -6.47 10.08 12.98
CA LEU A 194 -7.02 10.63 14.22
C LEU A 194 -8.55 10.52 14.31
N ASP A 195 -9.23 10.14 13.23
CA ASP A 195 -10.67 9.88 13.28
C ASP A 195 -10.94 8.53 13.99
N PRO A 196 -11.99 8.43 14.84
CA PRO A 196 -12.26 7.23 15.63
C PRO A 196 -12.41 5.94 14.81
N TYR A 197 -12.96 6.00 13.60
CA TYR A 197 -13.08 4.83 12.74
C TYR A 197 -11.69 4.32 12.36
N PHE A 198 -10.83 5.18 11.84
CA PHE A 198 -9.49 4.77 11.40
C PHE A 198 -8.58 4.40 12.56
N THR A 199 -8.64 5.11 13.68
CA THR A 199 -7.90 4.76 14.91
C THR A 199 -8.20 3.34 15.37
N LYS A 200 -9.50 2.97 15.40
CA LYS A 200 -9.93 1.60 15.78
C LYS A 200 -9.35 0.55 14.83
N HIS A 201 -9.44 0.77 13.52
CA HIS A 201 -9.01 -0.21 12.53
C HIS A 201 -7.49 -0.36 12.49
N ILE A 202 -6.75 0.74 12.62
CA ILE A 202 -5.29 0.71 12.75
C ILE A 202 -4.89 -0.01 14.04
N GLY A 203 -5.52 0.28 15.17
CA GLY A 203 -5.26 -0.43 16.43
C GLY A 203 -5.43 -1.95 16.30
N ALA A 204 -6.44 -2.40 15.57
CA ALA A 204 -6.70 -3.83 15.32
C ALA A 204 -5.78 -4.48 14.26
N SER A 205 -5.01 -3.70 13.50
CA SER A 205 -4.28 -4.17 12.31
C SER A 205 -2.77 -3.89 12.35
N GLN A 206 -2.31 -2.97 13.22
CA GLN A 206 -0.91 -2.56 13.28
C GLN A 206 0.03 -3.73 13.64
N GLU A 207 -0.42 -4.65 14.50
CA GLU A 207 0.37 -5.83 14.84
C GLU A 207 0.55 -6.73 13.61
N SER A 208 -0.52 -6.95 12.84
CA SER A 208 -0.43 -7.68 11.58
C SER A 208 0.51 -7.02 10.57
N LEU A 209 0.53 -5.69 10.50
CA LEU A 209 1.49 -4.97 9.66
C LEU A 209 2.93 -5.23 10.10
N ARG A 210 3.22 -5.28 11.42
CA ARG A 210 4.55 -5.65 11.93
C ARG A 210 4.94 -7.07 11.56
N GLN A 211 4.04 -8.04 11.76
CA GLN A 211 4.29 -9.44 11.40
C GLN A 211 4.60 -9.59 9.91
N VAL A 212 3.86 -8.91 9.05
CA VAL A 212 4.07 -8.93 7.59
C VAL A 212 5.41 -8.29 7.21
N VAL A 213 5.73 -7.11 7.75
CA VAL A 213 7.00 -6.43 7.45
C VAL A 213 8.18 -7.27 7.94
N ALA A 214 8.13 -7.78 9.16
CA ALA A 214 9.17 -8.64 9.72
C ALA A 214 9.37 -9.91 8.88
N GLN A 215 8.28 -10.62 8.56
CA GLN A 215 8.35 -11.83 7.76
C GLN A 215 8.84 -11.56 6.33
N SER A 216 8.44 -10.45 5.72
CA SER A 216 8.91 -10.06 4.39
C SER A 216 10.42 -9.89 4.36
N ALA A 217 10.98 -9.22 5.38
CA ALA A 217 12.42 -9.02 5.52
C ALA A 217 13.16 -10.36 5.78
N LEU A 218 12.65 -11.18 6.70
CA LEU A 218 13.22 -12.50 7.01
C LEU A 218 13.21 -13.45 5.81
N SER A 219 12.17 -13.38 4.97
CA SER A 219 12.04 -14.19 3.75
C SER A 219 12.72 -13.56 2.52
N GLY A 220 13.30 -12.37 2.64
CA GLY A 220 13.90 -11.67 1.49
C GLY A 220 12.90 -11.30 0.39
N VAL A 221 11.62 -11.15 0.74
CA VAL A 221 10.57 -10.71 -0.19
C VAL A 221 10.37 -9.20 -0.04
N PRO A 222 10.58 -8.40 -1.10
CA PRO A 222 10.51 -6.95 -1.00
C PRO A 222 9.08 -6.47 -0.72
N ALA A 223 8.93 -5.68 0.34
CA ALA A 223 7.66 -5.09 0.76
C ALA A 223 7.80 -3.58 1.03
N PRO A 224 8.24 -2.77 0.05
CA PRO A 224 8.63 -1.38 0.29
C PRO A 224 7.46 -0.51 0.77
N ALA A 225 6.26 -0.68 0.23
CA ALA A 225 5.12 0.13 0.67
C ALA A 225 4.58 -0.33 2.04
N PHE A 226 4.61 -1.62 2.36
CA PHE A 226 4.31 -2.10 3.72
C PHE A 226 5.31 -1.57 4.74
N GLY A 227 6.62 -1.63 4.42
CA GLY A 227 7.67 -1.07 5.28
C GLY A 227 7.51 0.44 5.49
N ALA A 228 7.25 1.19 4.42
CA ALA A 228 6.99 2.63 4.50
C ALA A 228 5.73 2.97 5.30
N ALA A 229 4.69 2.13 5.24
CA ALA A 229 3.49 2.27 6.06
C ALA A 229 3.81 2.17 7.54
N LEU A 230 4.53 1.12 7.93
CA LEU A 230 4.90 0.89 9.32
C LEU A 230 5.79 2.02 9.85
N ALA A 231 6.82 2.40 9.09
CA ALA A 231 7.75 3.46 9.45
C ALA A 231 7.03 4.81 9.60
N PHE A 232 6.12 5.15 8.68
CA PHE A 232 5.32 6.37 8.79
C PHE A 232 4.41 6.34 10.01
N TYR A 233 3.72 5.23 10.27
CA TYR A 233 2.80 5.12 11.41
C TYR A 233 3.53 5.32 12.74
N ASP A 234 4.65 4.62 12.94
CA ASP A 234 5.46 4.74 14.16
C ASP A 234 6.09 6.13 14.29
N GLY A 235 6.55 6.72 13.17
CA GLY A 235 7.07 8.08 13.16
C GLY A 235 6.01 9.12 13.53
N TYR A 236 4.80 9.00 12.97
CA TYR A 236 3.70 9.96 13.17
C TYR A 236 3.14 9.95 14.59
N ARG A 237 3.14 8.80 15.27
CA ARG A 237 2.64 8.66 16.66
C ARG A 237 3.72 8.90 17.73
N SER A 238 4.96 9.14 17.35
CA SER A 238 6.07 9.34 18.28
C SER A 238 6.11 10.80 18.75
N GLY A 239 5.94 11.03 20.06
CA GLY A 239 6.05 12.38 20.64
C GLY A 239 7.46 12.98 20.56
N VAL A 240 8.48 12.13 20.41
CA VAL A 240 9.88 12.51 20.21
C VAL A 240 10.48 11.64 19.10
N LEU A 241 11.17 12.27 18.16
CA LEU A 241 11.93 11.61 17.09
C LEU A 241 13.43 11.92 17.27
N PRO A 242 14.34 11.10 16.71
CA PRO A 242 15.79 11.31 16.81
C PRO A 242 16.32 12.52 16.02
N ALA A 243 15.43 13.39 15.52
CA ALA A 243 15.79 14.60 14.77
C ALA A 243 16.51 15.65 15.64
N ASN A 244 16.48 15.52 16.97
CA ASN A 244 17.33 16.30 17.88
C ASN A 244 18.82 16.11 17.58
N LEU A 245 19.26 14.89 17.24
CA LEU A 245 20.65 14.63 16.83
C LEU A 245 20.97 15.30 15.49
N LEU A 246 20.07 15.21 14.51
CA LEU A 246 20.23 15.90 13.22
C LEU A 246 20.35 17.42 13.40
N GLN A 247 19.58 18.00 14.31
CA GLN A 247 19.67 19.42 14.64
C GLN A 247 20.98 19.78 15.36
N ALA A 248 21.53 18.90 16.19
CA ALA A 248 22.82 19.14 16.85
C ALA A 248 24.02 19.02 15.89
N GLN A 249 23.89 18.26 14.81
CA GLN A 249 24.95 18.06 13.81
C GLN A 249 25.07 19.21 12.80
N ARG A 250 24.05 20.06 12.64
CA ARG A 250 23.99 21.15 11.65
C ARG A 250 24.25 22.50 12.29
#